data_AF-A0A8S3IW81-F1
#
_entry.id   AF-A0A8S3IW81-F1
#
_cell.length_a   1.000
_cell.length_b   1.000
_cell.length_c   1.000
_cell.angle_alpha   90.00
_cell.angle_beta   90.00
_cell.angle_gamma   90.00
#
_symmetry.space_group_name_H-M   'P 1'
#
loop_
_entity.id
_entity.type
_entity.pdbx_description
1 polymer ?
#
loop_
_entity_poly.entity_id
_entity_poly.type
_entity_poly.pdbx_seq_one_letter_code
_entity_poly.pdbx_strand_id
1 'polypeptide(L)'
;MTWYASGWQNVPAMSSCESTTSNPKKTIVAHSAEIFSMDLNECKRNSDTKRQVNHIEQVQVFITLTANFRGTIEIYLDSPANTTTQLLPKRDHDRNDQGFSNWAFLTVQLWGESPHGQWRLKVSNTGDGSGK
;
A
#
# COMPACT_ATOMS: atom_id res chain seq x y z
N MET A 1 -10.21 26.91 -10.95
CA MET A 1 -10.78 25.55 -10.96
C MET A 1 -12.01 25.42 -11.87
N THR A 2 -12.93 26.40 -11.93
CA THR A 2 -14.15 26.34 -12.77
C THR A 2 -13.89 26.18 -14.27
N TRP A 3 -12.81 26.77 -14.80
CA TRP A 3 -12.43 26.65 -16.21
C TRP A 3 -12.12 25.21 -16.64
N TYR A 4 -11.44 24.43 -15.79
CA TYR A 4 -11.19 23.02 -16.08
C TYR A 4 -12.47 22.19 -16.00
N ALA A 5 -13.41 22.56 -15.12
CA ALA A 5 -14.70 21.89 -14.97
C ALA A 5 -15.63 22.11 -16.17
N SER A 6 -15.61 23.28 -16.82
CA SER A 6 -16.49 23.58 -17.96
C SER A 6 -16.25 22.72 -19.20
N GLY A 7 -15.05 22.15 -19.35
CA GLY A 7 -14.70 21.22 -20.43
C GLY A 7 -14.44 19.80 -19.95
N TRP A 8 -14.70 19.49 -18.68
CA TRP A 8 -14.37 18.20 -18.10
C TRP A 8 -15.33 17.12 -18.61
N GLN A 9 -14.78 16.07 -19.17
CA GLN A 9 -15.54 14.86 -19.49
C GLN A 9 -15.53 13.94 -18.26
N ASN A 10 -16.71 13.46 -17.86
CA ASN A 10 -16.82 12.53 -16.74
C ASN A 10 -15.98 11.27 -17.00
N VAL A 11 -15.27 10.85 -15.95
CA VAL A 11 -14.55 9.58 -15.94
C VAL A 11 -15.53 8.41 -15.99
N PRO A 12 -15.10 7.22 -16.46
CA PRO A 12 -15.90 6.01 -16.38
C PRO A 12 -16.33 5.67 -14.95
N ALA A 13 -17.27 4.74 -14.82
CA ALA A 13 -17.63 4.20 -13.51
C ALA A 13 -16.39 3.60 -12.82
N MET A 14 -16.31 3.78 -11.49
CA MET A 14 -15.23 3.24 -10.68
C MET A 14 -15.19 1.70 -10.77
N SER A 15 -13.98 1.18 -10.95
CA SER A 15 -13.66 -0.25 -10.88
C SER A 15 -12.67 -0.50 -9.74
N SER A 16 -12.67 -1.71 -9.17
CA SER A 16 -11.76 -2.09 -8.10
C SER A 16 -11.14 -3.47 -8.35
N CYS A 17 -9.83 -3.58 -8.16
CA CYS A 17 -9.12 -4.85 -8.22
C CYS A 17 -8.40 -5.09 -6.90
N GLU A 18 -8.37 -6.34 -6.47
CA GLU A 18 -7.76 -6.77 -5.21
C GLU A 18 -6.79 -7.92 -5.51
N SER A 19 -5.65 -7.92 -4.81
CA SER A 19 -4.69 -9.02 -4.86
C SER A 19 -4.08 -9.22 -3.48
N THR A 20 -3.64 -10.44 -3.20
CA THR A 20 -3.04 -10.82 -1.92
C THR A 20 -1.61 -11.29 -2.16
N THR A 21 -0.72 -11.02 -1.21
CA THR A 21 0.65 -11.53 -1.30
C THR A 21 0.71 -13.06 -1.15
N SER A 22 1.64 -13.71 -1.86
CA SER A 22 1.82 -15.16 -1.84
C SER A 22 2.35 -15.71 -0.51
N ASN A 23 3.13 -14.92 0.22
CA ASN A 23 3.75 -15.32 1.49
C ASN A 23 3.45 -14.28 2.59
N PRO A 24 2.21 -14.23 3.13
CA PRO A 24 1.75 -13.16 4.00
C PRO A 24 2.32 -13.20 5.42
N LYS A 25 2.89 -14.34 5.85
CA LYS A 25 3.41 -14.51 7.20
C LYS A 25 4.93 -14.43 7.20
N LYS A 26 5.45 -13.34 7.75
CA LYS A 26 6.89 -13.16 8.01
C LYS A 26 7.11 -12.49 9.36
N THR A 27 8.21 -12.83 10.00
CA THR A 27 8.68 -12.17 11.21
C THR A 27 9.71 -11.11 10.82
N ILE A 28 9.50 -9.87 11.26
CA ILE A 28 10.41 -8.75 10.98
C ILE A 28 11.17 -8.44 12.27
N VAL A 29 12.43 -8.86 12.30
CA VAL A 29 13.30 -8.62 13.46
C VAL A 29 13.69 -7.15 13.56
N ALA A 30 14.15 -6.72 14.73
CA ALA A 30 14.64 -5.36 14.93
C ALA A 30 15.80 -5.05 13.97
N HIS A 31 15.82 -3.84 13.42
CA HIS A 31 16.81 -3.36 12.45
C HIS A 31 16.81 -4.16 11.13
N SER A 32 15.68 -4.74 10.75
CA SER A 32 15.51 -5.40 9.46
C SER A 32 14.30 -4.88 8.69
N ALA A 33 14.18 -5.33 7.44
CA ALA A 33 13.01 -5.11 6.61
C ALA A 33 12.69 -6.37 5.82
N GLU A 34 11.39 -6.59 5.61
CA GLU A 34 10.89 -7.64 4.76
C GLU A 34 10.14 -7.03 3.57
N ILE A 35 10.31 -7.68 2.41
CA ILE A 35 9.62 -7.31 1.18
C ILE A 35 8.59 -8.39 0.86
N PHE A 36 7.38 -7.93 0.53
CA PHE A 36 6.26 -8.72 0.05
C PHE A 36 5.93 -8.27 -1.37
N SER A 37 5.99 -9.20 -2.32
CA SER A 37 5.62 -8.94 -3.71
C SER A 37 4.19 -9.38 -3.99
N MET A 38 3.53 -8.67 -4.88
CA MET A 38 2.20 -8.99 -5.40
C MET A 38 2.13 -8.62 -6.89
N ASP A 39 1.49 -9.47 -7.69
CA ASP A 39 1.37 -9.28 -9.14
C ASP A 39 -0.07 -8.92 -9.49
N LEU A 40 -0.29 -7.70 -10.00
CA LEU A 40 -1.61 -7.20 -10.37
C LEU A 40 -1.86 -7.26 -11.90
N ASN A 41 -1.13 -8.11 -12.63
CA ASN A 41 -1.41 -8.37 -14.04
C ASN A 41 -2.80 -9.01 -14.27
N GLU A 42 -3.34 -9.69 -13.27
CA GLU A 42 -4.71 -10.24 -13.28
C GLU A 42 -5.78 -9.14 -13.38
N CYS A 43 -5.48 -7.91 -12.95
CA CYS A 43 -6.37 -6.75 -13.10
C CYS A 43 -6.50 -6.25 -14.55
N LYS A 44 -5.73 -6.79 -15.50
CA LYS A 44 -5.71 -6.34 -16.90
C LYS A 44 -6.73 -7.06 -17.79
N ARG A 45 -6.97 -8.35 -17.55
CA ARG A 45 -7.82 -9.21 -18.39
C ARG A 45 -8.83 -9.94 -17.50
N ASN A 46 -9.93 -9.26 -17.19
CA ASN A 46 -11.06 -9.87 -16.52
C ASN A 46 -12.27 -9.86 -17.46
N SER A 47 -13.06 -10.94 -17.45
CA SER A 47 -14.37 -10.97 -18.10
C SER A 47 -15.36 -10.01 -17.41
N ASP A 48 -15.12 -9.69 -16.14
CA ASP A 48 -15.81 -8.66 -15.37
C ASP A 48 -15.07 -7.32 -15.44
N THR A 49 -15.64 -6.37 -16.19
CA THR A 49 -15.10 -5.02 -16.36
C THR A 49 -15.01 -4.22 -15.05
N LYS A 50 -15.77 -4.61 -14.00
CA LYS A 50 -15.70 -3.95 -12.68
C LYS A 50 -14.41 -4.23 -11.93
N ARG A 51 -13.68 -5.27 -12.33
CA ARG A 51 -12.37 -5.62 -11.77
C ARG A 51 -11.19 -5.17 -12.62
N GLN A 52 -11.46 -4.59 -13.79
CA GLN A 52 -10.43 -4.05 -14.65
C GLN A 52 -10.11 -2.61 -14.24
N VAL A 53 -8.86 -2.38 -13.83
CA VAL A 53 -8.36 -1.04 -13.46
C VAL A 53 -7.19 -0.71 -14.36
N ASN A 54 -7.31 0.34 -15.17
CA ASN A 54 -6.25 0.76 -16.10
C ASN A 54 -5.45 1.95 -15.58
N HIS A 55 -6.08 2.80 -14.76
CA HIS A 55 -5.47 3.97 -14.14
C HIS A 55 -5.85 4.01 -12.67
N ILE A 56 -4.86 4.25 -11.82
CA ILE A 56 -5.05 4.33 -10.37
C ILE A 56 -5.68 5.67 -10.00
N GLU A 57 -6.60 5.65 -9.04
CA GLU A 57 -7.07 6.83 -8.33
C GLU A 57 -6.69 6.73 -6.85
N GLN A 58 -6.92 5.56 -6.28
CA GLN A 58 -6.63 5.24 -4.89
C GLN A 58 -6.03 3.84 -4.78
N VAL A 59 -5.06 3.67 -3.88
CA VAL A 59 -4.56 2.35 -3.47
C VAL A 59 -4.81 2.17 -1.98
N GLN A 60 -5.33 1.00 -1.62
CA GLN A 60 -5.47 0.57 -0.23
C GLN A 60 -4.61 -0.68 0.00
N VAL A 61 -3.83 -0.66 1.08
CA VAL A 61 -3.05 -1.81 1.54
C VAL A 61 -3.58 -2.22 2.90
N PHE A 62 -4.20 -3.40 2.95
CA PHE A 62 -4.73 -4.00 4.16
C PHE A 62 -3.64 -4.82 4.85
N ILE A 63 -3.30 -4.48 6.09
CA ILE A 63 -2.21 -5.13 6.82
C ILE A 63 -2.71 -5.63 8.17
N THR A 64 -2.35 -6.88 8.47
CA THR A 64 -2.42 -7.46 9.81
C THR A 64 -0.99 -7.76 10.27
N LEU A 65 -0.56 -7.13 11.37
CA LEU A 65 0.79 -7.18 11.87
C LEU A 65 0.77 -7.02 13.39
N THR A 66 1.51 -7.87 14.11
CA THR A 66 1.76 -7.70 15.55
C THR A 66 3.15 -7.09 15.75
N ALA A 67 3.28 -6.18 16.74
CA ALA A 67 4.55 -5.54 17.05
C ALA A 67 4.57 -5.11 18.52
N ASN A 68 5.70 -5.34 19.20
CA ASN A 68 5.88 -4.90 20.60
C ASN A 68 5.90 -3.37 20.73
N PHE A 69 6.43 -2.68 19.71
CA PHE A 69 6.45 -1.22 19.63
C PHE A 69 5.99 -0.79 18.25
N ARG A 70 4.70 -0.54 18.08
CA ARG A 70 4.10 -0.20 16.78
C ARG A 70 4.73 1.02 16.10
N GLY A 71 5.28 1.95 16.88
CA GLY A 71 5.97 3.15 16.37
C GLY A 71 7.30 2.90 15.66
N THR A 72 7.91 1.71 15.84
CA THR A 72 9.16 1.33 15.14
C THR A 72 8.89 0.76 13.74
N ILE A 73 7.62 0.55 13.38
CA ILE A 73 7.24 -0.02 12.09
C ILE A 73 7.09 1.08 11.06
N GLU A 74 7.79 0.91 9.94
CA GLU A 74 7.66 1.74 8.75
C GLU A 74 7.17 0.90 7.58
N ILE A 75 6.32 1.49 6.74
CA ILE A 75 5.70 0.79 5.62
C ILE A 75 5.85 1.64 4.37
N TYR A 76 6.42 1.02 3.34
CA TYR A 76 6.63 1.62 2.03
C TYR A 76 5.99 0.74 0.96
N LEU A 77 5.43 1.37 -0.07
CA LEU A 77 4.83 0.71 -1.22
C LEU A 77 5.50 1.23 -2.49
N ASP A 78 6.06 0.31 -3.28
CA ASP A 78 6.56 0.60 -4.61
C ASP A 78 5.54 0.15 -5.66
N SER A 79 5.17 1.08 -6.55
CA SER A 79 4.32 0.80 -7.72
C SER A 79 5.11 0.12 -8.86
N PRO A 80 4.43 -0.48 -9.85
CA PRO A 80 5.08 -1.01 -11.05
C PRO A 80 5.82 0.06 -11.86
N ALA A 81 5.46 1.33 -11.70
CA ALA A 81 6.16 2.47 -12.30
C ALA A 81 7.40 2.93 -11.49
N ASN A 82 7.76 2.20 -10.41
CA ASN A 82 8.83 2.51 -9.46
C ASN A 82 8.60 3.78 -8.63
N THR A 83 7.35 4.21 -8.44
CA THR A 83 7.03 5.27 -7.49
C THR A 83 6.96 4.69 -6.08
N THR A 84 7.81 5.17 -5.18
CA THR A 84 7.81 4.77 -3.77
C THR A 84 6.94 5.71 -2.94
N THR A 85 5.94 5.16 -2.27
CA THR A 85 5.06 5.85 -1.32
C THR A 85 5.37 5.37 0.10
N GLN A 86 5.56 6.28 1.05
CA GLN A 86 5.60 5.94 2.47
C GLN A 86 4.17 5.92 3.03
N LEU A 87 3.66 4.73 3.35
CA LEU A 87 2.31 4.53 3.89
C LEU A 87 2.25 4.74 5.40
N LEU A 88 3.33 4.40 6.11
CA LEU A 88 3.45 4.57 7.54
C LEU A 88 4.88 5.03 7.88
N PRO A 89 5.07 6.26 8.34
CA PRO A 89 6.36 6.71 8.86
C PRO A 89 6.62 6.19 10.28
N LYS A 90 7.89 6.21 10.69
CA LYS A 90 8.27 5.99 12.09
C LYS A 90 7.54 7.00 12.99
N ARG A 91 7.08 6.55 14.15
CA ARG A 91 6.38 7.38 15.15
C ARG A 91 6.98 7.12 16.52
N ASP A 92 7.99 7.92 16.88
CA ASP A 92 8.81 7.73 18.10
C ASP A 92 8.01 7.66 19.41
N HIS A 93 6.82 8.27 19.43
CA HIS A 93 5.95 8.30 20.61
C HIS A 93 4.90 7.17 20.65
N ASP A 94 4.79 6.35 19.61
CA ASP A 94 3.82 5.26 19.57
C ASP A 94 4.39 3.95 20.15
N ARG A 95 4.14 3.74 21.44
CA ARG A 95 4.59 2.56 22.19
C ARG A 95 3.52 1.47 22.31
N ASN A 96 2.47 1.53 21.50
CA ASN A 96 1.40 0.53 21.50
C ASN A 96 1.92 -0.84 21.02
N ASP A 97 1.46 -1.92 21.64
CA ASP A 97 1.90 -3.31 21.41
C ASP A 97 0.88 -4.16 20.62
N GLN A 98 -0.27 -3.58 20.24
CA GLN A 98 -1.33 -4.28 19.52
C GLN A 98 -1.07 -4.39 18.01
N GLY A 99 -0.12 -3.62 17.48
CA GLY A 99 0.17 -3.58 16.05
C GLY A 99 -1.01 -3.07 15.20
N PHE A 100 -1.32 -3.78 14.13
CA PHE A 100 -2.40 -3.48 13.18
C PHE A 100 -3.24 -4.73 12.92
N SER A 101 -4.57 -4.60 12.91
CA SER A 101 -5.49 -5.68 12.59
C SER A 101 -6.36 -5.25 11.41
N ASN A 102 -6.17 -5.89 10.26
CA ASN A 102 -6.84 -5.56 9.00
C ASN A 102 -6.91 -4.05 8.71
N TRP A 103 -5.82 -3.33 8.99
CA TRP A 103 -5.79 -1.87 8.88
C TRP A 103 -5.55 -1.45 7.44
N ALA A 104 -6.39 -0.56 6.92
CA ALA A 104 -6.27 -0.04 5.56
C ALA A 104 -5.38 1.20 5.53
N PHE A 105 -4.17 1.07 4.98
CA PHE A 105 -3.33 2.20 4.62
C PHE A 105 -3.69 2.69 3.21
N LEU A 106 -3.87 3.99 3.02
CA LEU A 106 -4.38 4.56 1.78
C LEU A 106 -3.37 5.56 1.20
N THR A 107 -3.20 5.54 -0.11
CA THR A 107 -2.46 6.59 -0.84
C THR A 107 -3.19 6.99 -2.12
N VAL A 108 -3.02 8.26 -2.50
CA VAL A 108 -3.40 8.85 -3.79
C VAL A 108 -2.16 9.35 -4.56
N GLN A 109 -0.95 9.13 -4.05
CA GLN A 109 0.30 9.59 -4.69
C GLN A 109 0.56 8.92 -6.04
N LEU A 110 -0.14 7.81 -6.32
CA LEU A 110 0.03 6.99 -7.51
C LEU A 110 -1.05 7.27 -8.58
N TRP A 111 -1.79 8.38 -8.44
CA TRP A 111 -2.89 8.72 -9.33
C TRP A 111 -2.46 8.77 -10.80
N GLY A 112 -3.20 8.08 -11.68
CA GLY A 112 -2.97 8.02 -13.12
C GLY A 112 -2.01 6.92 -13.57
N GLU A 113 -1.23 6.33 -12.66
CA GLU A 113 -0.34 5.21 -13.00
C GLU A 113 -1.13 3.96 -13.40
N SER A 114 -0.51 3.09 -14.20
CA SER A 114 -1.05 1.76 -14.48
C SER A 114 -0.81 0.84 -13.28
N PRO A 115 -1.85 0.15 -12.76
CA PRO A 115 -1.66 -0.80 -11.65
C PRO A 115 -1.06 -2.14 -12.08
N HIS A 116 -0.90 -2.37 -13.38
CA HIS A 116 -0.44 -3.65 -13.90
C HIS A 116 1.05 -3.88 -13.68
N GLY A 117 1.39 -5.01 -13.07
CA GLY A 117 2.75 -5.48 -12.87
C GLY A 117 3.03 -5.82 -11.42
N GLN A 118 4.32 -5.84 -11.10
CA GLN A 118 4.81 -6.20 -9.78
C GLN A 118 4.78 -4.99 -8.84
N TRP A 119 4.11 -5.16 -7.72
CA TRP A 119 4.11 -4.24 -6.59
C TRP A 119 4.96 -4.81 -5.47
N ARG A 120 5.63 -3.93 -4.72
CA ARG A 120 6.45 -4.35 -3.57
C ARG A 120 6.05 -3.56 -2.34
N LEU A 121 5.60 -4.28 -1.32
CA LEU A 121 5.37 -3.73 0.01
C LEU A 121 6.61 -4.02 0.86
N LYS A 122 7.30 -2.98 1.31
CA LYS A 122 8.42 -3.10 2.24
C LYS A 122 7.95 -2.70 3.63
N VAL A 123 8.10 -3.62 4.58
CA VAL A 123 7.81 -3.37 5.99
C VAL A 123 9.14 -3.43 6.75
N SER A 124 9.49 -2.35 7.45
CA SER A 124 10.74 -2.24 8.21
C SER A 124 10.47 -2.07 9.69
N ASN A 125 11.34 -2.64 10.52
CA ASN A 125 11.34 -2.43 11.96
C ASN A 125 12.64 -1.74 12.37
N THR A 126 12.55 -0.50 12.84
CA THR A 126 13.72 0.31 13.17
C THR A 126 14.40 -0.11 14.47
N GLY A 127 13.81 -0.99 15.29
CA GLY A 127 14.42 -1.52 16.52
C GLY A 127 14.47 -0.57 17.73
N ASP A 128 14.33 0.74 17.54
CA ASP A 128 14.41 1.79 18.58
C ASP A 128 13.21 1.86 19.56
N GLY A 129 12.68 0.72 20.02
CA GLY A 129 11.60 0.67 21.02
C GLY A 129 12.08 0.90 22.45
N SER A 130 13.39 0.72 22.69
CA SER A 130 14.03 1.06 23.96
C SER A 130 14.49 2.52 23.92
N GLY A 131 13.71 3.40 24.55
CA GLY A 131 14.25 4.70 24.96
C GLY A 131 15.52 4.48 25.79
N LYS A 132 16.52 5.35 25.60
CA LYS A 132 17.54 5.58 26.62
C LYS A 132 16.88 5.88 27.98
#